data_AF-A0A1H5ZB24-F1
#
_entry.id   AF-A0A1H5ZB24-F1
#
_cell.length_a   1.000
_cell.length_b   1.000
_cell.length_c   1.000
_cell.angle_alpha   90.00
_cell.angle_beta   90.00
_cell.angle_gamma   90.00
#
_symmetry.space_group_name_H-M   'P 1'
#
loop_
_entity.id
_entity.type
_entity.pdbx_description
1 polymer ?
#
loop_
_entity_poly.entity_id
_entity_poly.type
_entity_poly.pdbx_seq_one_letter_code
_entity_poly.pdbx_strand_id
1 'polypeptide(L)' 'MQTLTGLDRGHLSRLERGLAGASDDTIRRCARALDVPTAAITHDDLGRPVDGPSMRAQRTFSS' A
#
# COMPACT_ATOMS: atom_id res chain seq x y z
N MET A 1 -6.76 5.33 14.37
CA MET A 1 -6.73 4.15 13.47
C MET A 1 -6.66 2.82 14.22
N GLN A 2 -5.64 2.52 15.02
CA GLN A 2 -5.53 1.22 15.73
C GLN A 2 -6.77 0.86 16.57
N THR A 3 -7.28 1.80 17.39
CA THR A 3 -8.49 1.59 18.21
C THR A 3 -9.77 1.46 17.39
N LEU A 4 -9.78 1.95 16.14
CA LEU A 4 -10.96 1.96 15.28
C LEU A 4 -11.06 0.71 14.39
N THR A 5 -9.91 0.14 13.99
CA THR A 5 -9.86 -1.05 13.12
C THR A 5 -9.56 -2.34 13.88
N GLY A 6 -9.02 -2.24 15.10
CA GLY A 6 -8.54 -3.38 15.88
C GLY A 6 -7.31 -4.06 15.27
N LEU A 7 -6.64 -3.40 14.32
CA LEU A 7 -5.46 -3.93 13.64
C LEU A 7 -4.19 -3.54 14.40
N ASP A 8 -3.25 -4.47 14.46
CA ASP A 8 -1.93 -4.25 15.03
C ASP A 8 -1.20 -3.11 14.32
N ARG A 9 -0.45 -2.29 15.07
CA ARG A 9 0.32 -1.16 14.54
C ARG A 9 1.28 -1.58 13.44
N GLY A 10 1.96 -2.71 13.63
CA GLY A 10 2.92 -3.23 12.66
C GLY A 10 2.24 -3.74 11.40
N HIS A 11 1.03 -4.30 11.53
CA HIS A 11 0.22 -4.69 10.38
C HIS A 11 -0.26 -3.46 9.59
N LEU A 12 -0.77 -2.42 10.25
CA LEU A 12 -1.15 -1.16 9.60
C LEU A 12 0.04 -0.50 8.88
N SER A 13 1.21 -0.44 9.52
CA SER A 13 2.40 0.15 8.90
C SER A 13 2.85 -0.61 7.64
N ARG A 14 2.72 -1.95 7.62
CA ARG A 14 3.01 -2.74 6.42
C ARG A 14 1.97 -2.49 5.33
N LEU A 15 0.70 -2.36 5.69
CA LEU A 15 -0.39 -2.09 4.76
C LEU A 15 -0.24 -0.71 4.10
N GLU A 16 0.08 0.34 4.87
CA GLU A 16 0.36 1.69 4.36
C GLU A 16 1.56 1.74 3.41
N ARG A 17 2.52 0.82 3.58
CA ARG A 17 3.72 0.70 2.74
C ARG A 17 3.54 -0.25 1.55
N GLY A 18 2.34 -0.84 1.39
CA GLY A 18 2.08 -1.87 0.37
C GLY A 18 2.83 -3.19 0.58
N LEU A 19 3.40 -3.40 1.78
CA LEU A 19 4.19 -4.59 2.13
C LEU A 19 3.33 -5.74 2.68
N ALA A 20 2.04 -5.51 2.88
CA ALA A 20 1.08 -6.54 3.28
C ALA A 20 -0.22 -6.35 2.51
N GLY A 21 -0.77 -7.45 1.98
CA GLY A 21 -2.11 -7.47 1.44
C GLY A 21 -3.15 -7.30 2.54
N ALA A 22 -4.24 -6.62 2.21
CA ALA A 22 -5.41 -6.52 3.06
C ALA A 22 -6.42 -7.58 2.63
N SER A 23 -6.98 -8.34 3.58
CA SER A 23 -8.17 -9.14 3.29
C SER A 23 -9.38 -8.22 3.11
N ASP A 24 -10.42 -8.72 2.45
CA ASP A 24 -11.71 -8.03 2.33
C ASP A 24 -12.26 -7.53 3.67
N ASP A 25 -12.06 -8.30 4.75
CA ASP A 25 -12.49 -7.90 6.08
C ASP A 25 -11.70 -6.72 6.63
N THR A 26 -10.38 -6.72 6.42
CA THR A 26 -9.50 -5.61 6.77
C THR A 26 -9.87 -4.34 5.99
N ILE A 27 -10.17 -4.47 4.70
CA ILE A 27 -10.60 -3.35 3.84
C ILE A 27 -11.90 -2.75 4.40
N ARG A 28 -12.91 -3.58 4.71
CA ARG A 28 -14.18 -3.10 5.28
C ARG A 28 -13.99 -2.39 6.62
N ARG A 29 -13.13 -2.91 7.51
CA ARG A 29 -12.82 -2.26 8.79
C ARG A 29 -12.15 -0.91 8.61
N CYS A 30 -11.18 -0.82 7.70
CA CYS A 30 -10.50 0.43 7.38
C CYS A 30 -11.45 1.46 6.77
N ALA A 31 -12.29 1.06 5.81
CA ALA A 31 -13.28 1.90 5.18
C ALA A 31 -14.26 2.49 6.21
N ARG A 32 -14.80 1.64 7.10
CA ARG A 32 -15.67 2.07 8.19
C ARG A 32 -14.97 3.01 9.18
N ALA A 33 -13.72 2.74 9.52
CA ALA A 33 -12.95 3.59 10.43
C ALA A 33 -12.62 4.97 9.86
N LEU A 34 -12.52 5.07 8.53
CA LEU A 34 -12.25 6.30 7.80
C LEU A 34 -13.52 7.02 7.33
N ASP A 35 -14.69 6.41 7.54
CA ASP A 35 -16.00 6.87 7.04
C ASP A 35 -16.02 7.14 5.53
N VAL A 36 -15.41 6.22 4.77
CA VAL A 36 -15.35 6.29 3.30
C VAL A 36 -15.80 4.97 2.67
N PRO A 37 -16.28 4.97 1.42
CA PRO A 37 -16.54 3.74 0.67
C PRO A 37 -15.27 2.90 0.50
N THR A 38 -15.40 1.57 0.44
CA THR A 38 -14.27 0.65 0.21
C THR A 38 -13.52 0.97 -1.08
N ALA A 39 -14.26 1.33 -2.14
CA ALA A 39 -13.69 1.75 -3.42
C ALA A 39 -12.79 3.00 -3.35
N ALA A 40 -12.91 3.83 -2.30
CA ALA A 40 -12.04 4.99 -2.12
C ALA A 40 -10.65 4.63 -1.56
N ILE A 41 -10.53 3.47 -0.92
CA ILE A 41 -9.28 2.99 -0.30
C ILE A 41 -8.66 1.79 -1.04
N THR A 42 -9.41 1.16 -1.92
CA THR A 42 -8.92 0.13 -2.85
C THR A 42 -8.68 0.78 -4.20
N HIS A 43 -7.45 0.77 -4.68
CA HIS A 43 -7.15 1.07 -6.08
C HIS A 43 -6.88 -0.26 -6.78
N ASP A 44 -7.60 -0.53 -7.86
CA ASP A 44 -7.23 -1.58 -8.80
C ASP A 44 -5.93 -1.12 -9.47
N ASP A 45 -4.80 -1.55 -8.93
CA ASP A 45 -3.49 -1.34 -9.56
C ASP A 45 -3.34 -2.32 -10.72
N LEU A 46 -4.23 -2.20 -11.71
CA LEU A 46 -4.13 -2.86 -13.00
C LEU A 46 -2.99 -2.21 -13.80
N GLY A 47 -1.75 -2.47 -13.37
CA GLY A 47 -0.60 -2.46 -14.28
C GLY A 47 0.33 -1.26 -14.26
N ARG A 48 0.52 -0.55 -13.15
CA ARG A 48 1.70 0.32 -13.04
C ARG A 48 2.92 -0.52 -12.60
N PRO A 49 4.02 -0.58 -13.37
CA PRO A 49 5.28 -1.06 -12.82
C PRO A 49 5.68 -0.12 -11.68
N VAL A 50 5.86 -0.69 -10.48
CA VAL A 50 6.46 0.01 -9.36
C VAL A 50 7.94 0.27 -9.72
N ASP A 51 8.20 1.39 -10.37
CA ASP A 51 9.56 1.87 -10.61
C ASP A 51 10.21 2.15 -9.25
N GLY A 52 10.91 1.11 -8.75
CA GLY A 52 11.82 1.20 -7.61
C GLY A 52 12.97 2.16 -7.89
N PRO A 53 13.66 2.63 -6.84
CA PRO A 53 14.53 3.80 -6.93
C PRO A 53 15.69 3.57 -7.90
N SER A 54 15.77 4.46 -8.89
CA SER A 54 16.98 5.06 -9.45
C SER A 54 18.29 4.33 -9.10
N MET A 55 18.63 3.29 -9.87
CA MET A 55 20.01 2.90 -10.10
C MET A 55 20.36 3.25 -11.54
N ARG A 56 20.55 4.56 -11.79
CA ARG A 56 21.28 4.99 -12.98
C ARG A 56 22.74 4.62 -12.77
N ALA A 57 23.06 3.36 -13.02
CA ALA A 57 24.41 2.94 -13.32
C ALA A 57 24.80 3.66 -14.62
N GLN A 58 25.36 4.86 -14.50
CA GLN A 58 26.06 5.50 -15.61
C GLN A 58 27.40 4.77 -15.77
N ARG A 59 27.31 3.56 -16.32
CA ARG A 59 28.40 2.97 -17.08
C ARG A 59 28.48 3.77 -18.37
N THR A 60 29.31 4.81 -18.40
CA THR A 60 29.84 5.32 -19.67
C THR A 60 31.10 4.53 -19.96
N PHE A 61 31.01 3.60 -20.91
CA PHE A 61 32.15 2.86 -21.45
C PHE A 61 32.50 3.45 -22.83
N SER A 62 33.81 3.67 -23.02
CA SER A 62 34.59 3.78 -24.27
C SER A 62 34.31 4.87 -25.32
N SER A 63 35.35 5.64 -25.62
CA SER A 63 36.04 5.59 -26.92
C SER A 63 37.54 5.73 -26.71
#